data_AF-A0A260ZDQ9-F1
#
_entry.id   AF-A0A260ZDQ9-F1
#
_cell.length_a   1.000
_cell.length_b   1.000
_cell.length_c   1.000
_cell.angle_alpha   90.00
_cell.angle_beta   90.00
_cell.angle_gamma   90.00
#
_symmetry.space_group_name_H-M   'P 1'
#
loop_
_entity.id
_entity.type
_entity.pdbx_description
1 polymer ?
#
loop_
_entity_poly.entity_id
_entity_poly.type
_entity_poly.pdbx_seq_one_letter_code
_entity_poly.pdbx_strand_id
1 'polypeptide(L)'
;MKNKVIYLADISFSDKEINEFLHDLKNGNGNNQLQVLTFEKEGGFNEMEIIRGLNAVEMKEERVYKISEFDPSIQNDRFLPFNSGGEISIFDSFDFIRNDGIRCTIEFDYEVIQLFVWNQEKNKKRPRNDDFKIPAVKRFC
;
A
#
# COMPACT_ATOMS: atom_id res chain seq x y z
N MET A 1 -6.12 -13.33 12.01
CA MET A 1 -6.85 -12.38 11.14
C MET A 1 -5.84 -11.77 10.17
N LYS A 2 -6.22 -11.55 8.91
CA LYS A 2 -5.39 -10.82 7.94
C LYS A 2 -6.23 -9.63 7.47
N ASN A 3 -6.02 -8.48 8.12
CA ASN A 3 -6.80 -7.28 7.86
C ASN A 3 -6.19 -6.51 6.69
N LYS A 4 -7.02 -5.93 5.81
CA LYS A 4 -6.55 -5.10 4.70
C LYS A 4 -6.12 -3.70 5.16
N VAL A 5 -6.87 -3.17 6.12
CA VAL A 5 -6.64 -1.86 6.72
C VAL A 5 -6.41 -2.07 8.21
N ILE A 6 -5.34 -1.48 8.75
CA ILE A 6 -4.98 -1.55 10.16
C ILE A 6 -4.73 -0.13 10.64
N TYR A 7 -5.32 0.23 11.77
CA TYR A 7 -5.11 1.50 12.44
C TYR A 7 -4.61 1.23 13.86
N LEU A 8 -3.46 1.79 14.21
CA LEU A 8 -2.85 1.67 15.54
C LEU A 8 -2.73 3.06 16.15
N ALA A 9 -3.63 3.36 17.09
CA ALA A 9 -3.65 4.60 17.86
C ALA A 9 -2.77 4.52 19.10
N ASP A 10 -2.29 5.68 19.55
CA ASP A 10 -1.55 5.86 20.81
C ASP A 10 -0.42 4.84 20.99
N ILE A 11 0.32 4.57 19.93
CA ILE A 11 1.37 3.56 19.97
C ILE A 11 2.55 4.03 20.82
N SER A 12 3.17 3.10 21.53
CA SER A 12 4.43 3.32 22.27
C SER A 12 5.67 2.87 21.49
N PHE A 13 5.52 2.53 20.21
CA PHE A 13 6.64 2.08 19.38
C PHE A 13 7.62 3.22 19.12
N SER A 14 8.89 2.92 19.32
CA SER A 14 10.00 3.77 18.90
C SER A 14 10.10 3.82 17.37
N ASP A 15 10.70 4.89 16.86
CA ASP A 15 10.97 5.07 15.42
C ASP A 15 11.82 3.90 14.87
N LYS A 16 12.71 3.35 15.70
CA LYS A 16 13.49 2.16 15.39
C LYS A 16 12.63 0.90 15.27
N GLU A 17 11.67 0.66 16.15
CA GLU A 17 10.77 -0.50 16.04
C GLU A 17 9.90 -0.42 14.79
N ILE A 18 9.45 0.79 14.43
CA ILE A 18 8.72 1.01 13.17
C ILE A 18 9.65 0.74 11.97
N ASN A 19 10.90 1.20 12.01
CA ASN A 19 11.90 0.90 10.97
C ASN A 19 12.12 -0.62 10.82
N GLU A 20 12.30 -1.35 11.92
CA GLU A 20 12.47 -2.81 11.92
C GLU A 20 11.26 -3.51 11.31
N PHE A 21 10.04 -3.09 11.67
CA PHE A 21 8.80 -3.57 11.04
C PHE A 21 8.78 -3.32 9.52
N LEU A 22 9.19 -2.14 9.06
CA LEU A 22 9.22 -1.80 7.63
C LEU A 22 10.27 -2.63 6.87
N HIS A 23 11.40 -2.96 7.50
CA HIS A 23 12.40 -3.87 6.93
C HIS A 23 11.86 -5.30 6.82
N ASP A 24 11.15 -5.79 7.83
CA ASP A 24 10.48 -7.08 7.75
C ASP A 24 9.44 -7.11 6.62
N LEU A 25 8.64 -6.04 6.51
CA LEU A 25 7.69 -5.88 5.42
C LEU A 25 8.39 -5.84 4.06
N LYS A 26 9.50 -5.09 3.93
CA LYS A 26 10.35 -5.04 2.74
C LYS A 26 10.83 -6.43 2.33
N ASN A 27 11.18 -7.26 3.31
CA ASN A 27 11.61 -8.64 3.08
C ASN A 27 10.49 -9.62 2.72
N GLY A 28 9.24 -9.15 2.65
CA GLY A 28 8.08 -9.96 2.32
C GLY A 28 7.48 -10.69 3.52
N ASN A 29 7.90 -10.34 4.74
CA ASN A 29 7.33 -10.89 5.95
C ASN A 29 6.05 -10.12 6.34
N GLY A 30 5.20 -10.76 7.15
CA GLY A 30 3.99 -10.14 7.70
C GLY A 30 2.71 -10.36 6.90
N ASN A 31 1.83 -9.36 6.88
CA ASN A 31 0.47 -9.49 6.36
C ASN A 31 0.40 -9.20 4.85
N ASN A 32 0.36 -10.24 4.03
CA ASN A 32 0.26 -10.13 2.57
C ASN A 32 -1.07 -9.56 2.03
N GLN A 33 -2.08 -9.38 2.89
CA GLN A 33 -3.33 -8.72 2.52
C GLN A 33 -3.36 -7.25 2.92
N LEU A 34 -2.31 -6.76 3.59
CA LEU A 34 -2.21 -5.37 3.99
C LEU A 34 -2.25 -4.44 2.78
N GLN A 35 -3.02 -3.37 2.90
CA GLN A 35 -3.20 -2.31 1.91
C GLN A 35 -2.91 -0.94 2.51
N VAL A 36 -3.41 -0.71 3.72
CA VAL A 36 -3.19 0.52 4.48
C VAL A 36 -2.84 0.15 5.92
N LEU A 37 -1.77 0.74 6.44
CA LEU A 37 -1.42 0.70 7.85
C LEU A 37 -1.16 2.11 8.33
N THR A 38 -1.84 2.50 9.41
CA THR A 38 -1.66 3.79 10.04
C THR A 38 -1.10 3.60 11.44
N PHE A 39 -0.05 4.36 11.74
CA PHE A 39 0.51 4.52 13.08
C PHE A 39 0.23 5.94 13.54
N GLU A 40 -0.38 6.09 14.71
CA GLU A 40 -0.62 7.38 15.34
C GLU A 40 0.04 7.40 16.72
N LYS A 41 0.82 8.43 17.01
CA LYS A 41 1.37 8.70 18.35
C LYS A 41 1.56 10.18 18.59
N GLU A 42 1.43 10.57 19.85
CA GLU A 42 1.78 11.93 20.31
C GLU A 42 3.29 12.21 20.16
N GLY A 43 3.62 13.46 19.82
CA GLY A 43 5.00 13.94 19.76
C GLY A 43 5.73 13.69 18.43
N GLY A 44 5.03 13.10 17.46
CA GLY A 44 5.48 12.95 16.07
C GLY A 44 6.60 11.95 15.85
N PHE A 45 7.10 11.89 14.61
CA PHE A 45 8.01 10.85 14.14
C PHE A 45 9.31 11.41 13.57
N ASN A 46 10.43 10.71 13.80
CA ASN A 46 11.67 10.97 13.08
C ASN A 46 11.66 10.24 11.72
N GLU A 47 11.21 10.93 10.68
CA GLU A 47 11.09 10.38 9.32
C GLU A 47 12.37 9.71 8.83
N MET A 48 13.52 10.37 9.03
CA MET A 48 14.82 9.90 8.57
C MET A 48 15.28 8.63 9.29
N GLU A 49 14.92 8.46 10.56
CA GLU A 49 15.19 7.22 11.30
C GLU A 49 14.31 6.08 10.79
N ILE A 50 13.04 6.36 10.49
CA ILE A 50 12.03 5.39 10.05
C ILE A 50 12.32 4.86 8.65
N ILE A 51 12.76 5.70 7.72
CA ILE A 51 13.06 5.26 6.35
C ILE A 51 14.48 4.73 6.17
N ARG A 52 15.32 4.80 7.20
CA ARG A 52 16.74 4.45 7.13
C ARG A 52 16.94 3.01 6.64
N GLY A 53 17.76 2.86 5.61
CA GLY A 53 18.13 1.56 5.05
C GLY A 53 17.06 0.91 4.17
N LEU A 54 15.87 1.50 4.01
CA LEU A 54 14.84 0.96 3.10
C LEU A 54 15.15 1.20 1.62
N ASN A 55 16.17 2.01 1.32
CA ASN A 55 16.42 2.61 0.00
C ASN A 55 15.18 3.36 -0.50
N ALA A 56 14.59 4.16 0.39
CA ALA A 56 13.39 4.90 0.09
C ALA A 56 13.72 6.13 -0.79
N VAL A 57 12.81 6.45 -1.71
CA VAL A 57 12.94 7.58 -2.64
C VAL A 57 11.82 8.57 -2.35
N GLU A 58 12.18 9.82 -2.11
CA GLU A 58 11.24 10.92 -1.92
C GLU A 58 10.40 11.14 -3.18
N MET A 59 9.10 11.33 -2.98
CA MET A 59 8.12 11.57 -4.03
C MET A 59 7.65 13.01 -3.99
N LYS A 60 7.92 13.74 -5.09
CA LYS A 60 7.61 15.17 -5.23
C LYS A 60 6.23 15.48 -5.81
N GLU A 61 5.55 14.46 -6.32
CA GLU A 61 4.27 14.60 -7.00
C GLU A 61 3.18 13.93 -6.18
N GLU A 62 2.00 14.55 -6.15
CA GLU A 62 0.79 13.95 -5.58
C GLU A 62 0.48 12.63 -6.29
N ARG A 63 0.01 11.66 -5.51
CA ARG A 63 -0.46 10.38 -6.04
C ARG A 63 -1.81 10.00 -5.47
N VAL A 64 -2.58 9.27 -6.27
CA VAL A 64 -3.86 8.72 -5.85
C VAL A 64 -3.72 7.21 -5.63
N TYR A 65 -3.97 6.76 -4.42
CA TYR A 65 -4.06 5.36 -4.04
C TYR A 65 -5.52 4.93 -3.92
N LYS A 66 -5.88 3.76 -4.44
CA LYS A 66 -7.28 3.27 -4.42
C LYS A 66 -7.39 2.00 -3.60
N ILE A 67 -8.21 1.93 -2.55
CA ILE A 67 -8.37 0.69 -1.79
C ILE A 67 -9.12 -0.34 -2.64
N SER A 68 -8.58 -1.57 -2.75
CA SER A 68 -9.27 -2.61 -3.52
C SER A 68 -10.43 -3.20 -2.72
N GLU A 69 -11.59 -3.36 -3.35
CA GLU A 69 -12.82 -3.83 -2.66
C GLU A 69 -13.12 -2.93 -1.44
N PHE A 70 -13.09 -1.62 -1.67
CA PHE A 70 -13.39 -0.62 -0.63
C PHE A 70 -14.75 -0.88 0.01
N ASP A 71 -14.74 -0.96 1.33
CA ASP A 71 -15.93 -1.07 2.17
C ASP A 71 -16.33 0.32 2.65
N PRO A 72 -17.47 0.89 2.26
CA PRO A 72 -17.87 2.22 2.71
C PRO A 72 -18.00 2.34 4.25
N SER A 73 -18.15 1.22 4.98
CA SER A 73 -18.18 1.25 6.45
C SER A 73 -16.84 1.62 7.09
N ILE A 74 -15.72 1.51 6.36
CA ILE A 74 -14.40 1.96 6.83
C ILE A 74 -14.11 3.43 6.51
N GLN A 75 -15.06 4.15 5.89
CA GLN A 75 -14.98 5.60 5.62
C GLN A 75 -15.16 6.45 6.90
N ASN A 76 -14.75 5.92 8.05
CA ASN A 76 -14.65 6.68 9.28
C ASN A 76 -13.33 7.43 9.28
N ASP A 77 -13.36 8.73 9.59
CA ASP A 77 -12.20 9.64 9.58
C ASP A 77 -11.01 9.15 10.41
N ARG A 78 -11.20 8.20 11.34
CA ARG A 78 -10.09 7.59 12.07
C ARG A 78 -9.33 6.52 11.31
N PHE A 79 -9.98 5.71 10.48
CA PHE A 79 -9.34 4.51 9.94
C PHE A 79 -8.57 4.75 8.64
N LEU A 80 -8.95 5.79 7.90
CA LEU A 80 -8.34 6.16 6.65
C LEU A 80 -8.08 7.67 6.64
N PRO A 81 -7.01 8.14 5.97
CA PRO A 81 -6.91 9.54 5.58
C PRO A 81 -8.15 9.99 4.80
N PHE A 82 -8.27 11.31 4.63
CA PHE A 82 -9.31 11.89 3.80
C PHE A 82 -9.37 11.14 2.45
N ASN A 83 -10.51 10.52 2.19
CA ASN A 83 -10.72 9.72 1.01
C ASN A 83 -12.09 10.00 0.42
N SER A 84 -12.16 9.91 -0.91
CA SER A 84 -13.39 10.04 -1.67
C SER A 84 -13.64 8.73 -2.40
N GLY A 85 -14.60 7.94 -1.94
CA GLY A 85 -14.94 6.65 -2.56
C GLY A 85 -13.78 5.64 -2.55
N GLY A 86 -12.93 5.69 -1.52
CA GLY A 86 -11.75 4.82 -1.40
C GLY A 86 -10.52 5.28 -2.19
N GLU A 87 -10.56 6.48 -2.79
CA GLU A 87 -9.41 7.15 -3.37
C GLU A 87 -8.76 8.08 -2.35
N ILE A 88 -7.47 7.88 -2.09
CA ILE A 88 -6.65 8.60 -1.12
C ILE A 88 -5.60 9.38 -1.89
N SER A 89 -5.56 10.71 -1.71
CA SER A 89 -4.44 11.53 -2.17
C SER A 89 -3.29 11.43 -1.18
N ILE A 90 -2.09 11.20 -1.70
CA ILE A 90 -0.85 11.05 -0.95
C ILE A 90 0.09 12.18 -1.35
N PHE A 91 0.63 12.87 -0.35
CA PHE A 91 1.58 13.98 -0.46
C PHE A 91 2.86 13.65 0.33
N ASP A 92 3.93 14.43 0.11
CA ASP A 92 5.17 14.41 0.91
C ASP A 92 5.62 13.01 1.37
N SER A 93 5.74 12.10 0.41
CA SER A 93 5.85 10.67 0.68
C SER A 93 7.15 10.05 0.19
N PHE A 94 7.44 8.85 0.66
CA PHE A 94 8.62 8.07 0.29
C PHE A 94 8.24 6.69 -0.22
N ASP A 95 8.80 6.30 -1.36
CA ASP A 95 8.62 4.98 -1.94
C ASP A 95 9.76 4.04 -1.57
N PHE A 96 9.45 2.81 -1.18
CA PHE A 96 10.40 1.71 -1.19
C PHE A 96 9.82 0.47 -1.88
N ILE A 97 10.70 -0.39 -2.39
CA ILE A 97 10.31 -1.62 -3.07
C ILE A 97 10.56 -2.82 -2.16
N ARG A 98 9.53 -3.64 -1.95
CA ARG A 98 9.61 -4.97 -1.32
C ARG A 98 10.35 -5.94 -2.23
N ASN A 99 10.93 -6.99 -1.65
CA ASN A 99 11.67 -8.03 -2.38
C ASN A 99 10.83 -8.79 -3.42
N ASP A 100 9.51 -8.81 -3.26
CA ASP A 100 8.54 -9.40 -4.21
C ASP A 100 8.08 -8.43 -5.32
N GLY A 101 8.75 -7.28 -5.44
CA GLY A 101 8.52 -6.24 -6.44
C GLY A 101 7.34 -5.32 -6.13
N ILE A 102 6.65 -5.49 -5.00
CA ILE A 102 5.53 -4.62 -4.63
C ILE A 102 6.08 -3.29 -4.13
N ARG A 103 5.52 -2.20 -4.67
CA ARG A 103 5.77 -0.85 -4.16
C ARG A 103 5.06 -0.66 -2.83
N CYS A 104 5.75 0.01 -1.92
CA CYS A 104 5.20 0.56 -0.70
C CYS A 104 5.46 2.06 -0.68
N THR A 105 4.48 2.85 -0.26
CA THR A 105 4.59 4.30 -0.09
C THR A 105 4.34 4.64 1.36
N ILE A 106 5.17 5.48 1.95
CA ILE A 106 5.05 5.97 3.32
C ILE A 106 4.81 7.48 3.25
N GLU A 107 3.70 7.94 3.82
CA GLU A 107 3.39 9.35 4.03
C GLU A 107 3.55 9.67 5.52
N PHE A 108 4.11 10.85 5.79
CA PHE A 108 4.32 11.38 7.13
C PHE A 108 3.44 12.62 7.30
N ASP A 109 2.63 12.65 8.34
CA ASP A 109 1.81 13.81 8.71
C ASP A 109 1.85 14.01 10.22
N TYR A 110 2.75 14.87 10.69
CA TYR A 110 2.98 15.23 12.10
C TYR A 110 2.93 14.05 13.10
N GLU A 111 1.76 13.67 13.60
CA GLU A 111 1.51 12.60 14.57
C GLU A 111 1.09 11.25 13.95
N VAL A 112 1.09 11.18 12.62
CA VAL A 112 0.59 10.05 11.84
C VAL A 112 1.61 9.60 10.80
N ILE A 113 1.77 8.29 10.65
CA ILE A 113 2.43 7.66 9.50
C ILE A 113 1.43 6.77 8.80
N GLN A 114 1.35 6.90 7.48
CA GLN A 114 0.52 6.05 6.64
C GLN A 114 1.36 5.27 5.65
N LEU A 115 1.19 3.95 5.69
CA LEU A 115 1.85 3.02 4.78
C LEU A 115 0.82 2.44 3.81
N PHE A 116 1.09 2.60 2.52
CA PHE A 116 0.29 2.10 1.41
C PHE A 116 1.00 0.96 0.69
N VAL A 117 0.32 -0.16 0.44
CA VAL A 117 0.89 -1.34 -0.23
C VAL A 117 0.19 -1.58 -1.56
N TRP A 118 0.93 -1.41 -2.66
CA TRP A 118 0.38 -1.41 -4.03
C TRP A 118 0.13 -2.82 -4.62
N ASN A 119 -0.24 -3.81 -3.79
CA ASN A 119 -0.45 -5.22 -4.18
C ASN A 119 -1.79 -5.47 -4.94
N GLN A 120 -2.31 -4.48 -5.65
CA GLN A 120 -3.69 -4.52 -6.14
C GLN A 120 -3.86 -5.33 -7.44
N GLU A 121 -2.75 -5.62 -8.14
CA GLU A 121 -2.82 -6.19 -9.49
C GLU A 121 -2.57 -7.71 -9.58
N LYS A 122 -2.07 -8.37 -8.51
CA LYS A 122 -1.74 -9.81 -8.60
C LYS A 122 -2.97 -10.73 -8.74
N ASN A 123 -4.20 -10.22 -8.56
CA ASN A 123 -5.44 -11.01 -8.66
C ASN A 123 -6.21 -10.90 -9.99
N LYS A 124 -5.73 -10.16 -11.00
CA LYS A 124 -6.33 -10.22 -12.35
C LYS A 124 -5.53 -11.13 -13.28
N LYS A 125 -5.53 -12.43 -12.99
CA LYS A 125 -5.47 -13.40 -14.10
C LYS A 125 -6.73 -13.19 -14.92
N ARG A 126 -6.66 -12.41 -16.01
CA ARG A 126 -7.70 -12.45 -17.04
C ARG A 126 -7.87 -13.93 -17.43
N PRO A 127 -9.08 -14.52 -17.37
CA PRO A 127 -9.28 -15.79 -18.03
C PRO A 127 -8.91 -15.58 -19.50
N ARG A 128 -8.00 -16.42 -19.99
CA ARG A 128 -7.67 -16.50 -21.41
C ARG A 128 -8.94 -17.04 -22.07
N ASN A 129 -9.81 -16.15 -22.56
CA ASN A 129 -10.90 -16.55 -23.44
C ASN A 129 -10.26 -17.01 -24.75
N ASP A 130 -10.11 -18.33 -24.89
CA ASP A 130 -9.79 -19.02 -26.13
C ASP A 130 -11.00 -19.02 -27.10
N ASP A 131 -11.64 -17.87 -27.29
CA ASP A 131 -12.83 -17.70 -28.15
C ASP A 131 -12.55 -16.90 -29.43
N PHE A 132 -11.40 -17.17 -30.05
CA PHE A 132 -11.21 -16.90 -31.48
C PHE A 132 -10.78 -18.18 -32.21
N LYS A 133 -11.70 -19.14 -32.31
CA LYS A 133 -11.66 -20.12 -33.40
C LYS A 133 -12.06 -19.42 -34.70
N ILE A 134 -11.07 -18.93 -35.44
CA ILE A 134 -11.25 -18.58 -36.85
C ILE A 134 -11.51 -19.89 -37.62
N PRO A 135 -12.60 -20.05 -38.39
CA PRO A 135 -12.79 -21.24 -39.19
C PRO A 135 -11.76 -21.26 -40.33
N ALA A 136 -11.12 -22.42 -40.52
CA ALA A 136 -10.20 -22.64 -41.63
C ALA A 136 -10.91 -22.41 -42.98
N VAL A 137 -10.39 -21.48 -43.77
CA VAL A 137 -10.84 -21.21 -45.14
C VAL A 137 -10.49 -22.41 -46.02
N LYS A 138 -11.51 -23.05 -46.61
CA LYS A 138 -11.30 -24.08 -47.65
C LYS A 138 -10.70 -23.40 -48.90
N ARG A 139 -9.52 -23.85 -49.32
CA ARG A 139 -9.01 -23.59 -50.67
C ARG A 139 -9.78 -24.46 -51.66
N PHE A 140 -10.43 -23.85 -52.64
CA PHE A 140 -10.91 -24.54 -53.84
C PHE A 140 -9.75 -24.58 -54.85
N CYS A 141 -9.42 -25.78 -55.31
CA CYS A 141 -8.73 -26.04 -56.56
C CYS A 141 -9.79 -26.42 -57.61
#